data_AF-A0A453EY91-F1
#
_entry.id   AF-A0A453EY91-F1
#
_cell.length_a   1.000
_cell.length_b   1.000
_cell.length_c   1.000
_cell.angle_alpha   90.00
_cell.angle_beta   90.00
_cell.angle_gamma   90.00
#
_symmetry.space_group_name_H-M   'P 1'
#
loop_
_entity.id
_entity.type
_entity.pdbx_description
1 polymer ?
#
loop_
_entity_poly.entity_id
_entity_poly.type
_entity_poly.pdbx_seq_one_letter_code
_entity_poly.pdbx_strand_id
1 'polypeptide(L)'
;MMRLFSPRKTTMLFVIRDKSKTPLENLEPILREDIQKIWDGVPKPHAHKDTPLSEFFNVQVVALNSYEEKEELFREQVSNLRDRFQQSIAPGGLAGDRRGVVPASGFSFSSQQFWKVIKENKDLDLPAHKVMVATVRCEEIGYEKVATFTADEEWQQFEEAVQSDYVPGFGKKISSLLDRCLSEYDMEAIYFDEGVRTSKRHQLESKLLQLVNPAYQSLLGHLRTRTLEAFKESFDKAVEKEGFAVAARDSTQIFLEKFDKGSEDATIQQVNWDPSKVKDKLKRDIEAHVVSVRATKLSELCATYEV
;
A
#
# COMPACT_ATOMS: atom_id res chain seq x y z
N MET A 1 21.20 16.69 6.45
CA MET A 1 21.68 17.13 7.78
C MET A 1 20.84 18.34 8.18
N MET A 2 19.96 18.20 9.19
CA MET A 2 19.03 19.27 9.60
C MET A 2 19.82 20.51 10.04
N ARG A 3 19.71 21.61 9.28
CA ARG A 3 20.32 22.92 9.56
C ARG A 3 19.66 23.70 10.72
N LEU A 4 18.68 23.10 11.40
CA LEU A 4 17.90 23.74 12.48
C LEU A 4 18.76 24.19 13.66
N PHE A 5 19.88 23.50 13.92
CA PHE A 5 20.66 23.70 15.14
C PHE A 5 21.92 24.53 14.92
N SER A 6 21.81 25.66 14.20
CA SER A 6 22.86 26.66 14.21
C SER A 6 22.83 27.44 15.54
N PRO A 7 23.98 27.80 16.14
CA PRO A 7 24.03 28.48 17.44
C PRO A 7 23.60 29.94 17.29
N ARG A 8 22.29 30.15 17.13
CA ARG A 8 21.62 31.45 17.03
C ARG A 8 20.32 31.38 17.81
N LYS A 9 20.19 32.24 18.82
CA LYS A 9 18.95 32.36 19.60
C LYS A 9 17.93 33.21 18.86
N THR A 10 16.77 32.64 18.53
CA THR A 10 15.64 33.36 17.97
C THR A 10 14.67 33.76 19.07
N THR A 11 14.21 35.02 19.10
CA THR A 11 13.19 35.43 20.06
C THR A 11 11.80 35.00 19.58
N MET A 12 11.13 34.17 20.38
CA MET A 12 9.71 33.83 20.22
C MET A 12 8.89 34.77 21.10
N LEU A 13 8.24 35.74 20.49
CA LEU A 13 7.35 36.69 21.16
C LEU A 13 5.91 36.20 21.06
N PHE A 14 5.33 35.81 22.19
CA PHE A 14 3.92 35.47 22.32
C PHE A 14 3.13 36.69 22.78
N VAL A 15 2.19 37.15 21.96
CA VAL A 15 1.30 38.26 22.28
C VAL A 15 -0.10 37.70 22.56
N ILE A 16 -0.46 37.62 23.84
CA ILE A 16 -1.79 37.23 24.29
C ILE A 16 -2.75 38.40 24.03
N ARG A 17 -3.76 38.17 23.23
CA ARG A 17 -4.81 39.15 22.92
C ARG A 17 -5.99 39.00 23.86
N ASP A 18 -6.75 40.09 24.01
CA ASP A 18 -8.00 40.15 24.76
C ASP A 18 -7.85 39.58 26.17
N LYS A 19 -6.83 40.07 26.88
CA LYS A 19 -6.46 39.62 28.22
C LYS A 19 -7.68 39.60 29.13
N SER A 20 -7.99 38.41 29.65
CA SER A 20 -9.07 38.20 30.62
C SER A 20 -8.65 38.67 32.02
N LYS A 21 -9.50 38.41 33.02
CA LYS A 21 -9.19 38.73 34.43
C LYS A 21 -8.02 37.91 35.00
N THR A 22 -7.57 36.86 34.32
CA THR A 22 -6.46 36.03 34.77
C THR A 22 -5.13 36.82 34.68
N PRO A 23 -4.36 36.92 35.78
CA PRO A 23 -3.06 37.58 35.78
C PRO A 23 -2.07 36.92 34.81
N LEU A 24 -1.15 37.71 34.25
CA LEU A 24 -0.17 37.19 33.28
C LEU A 24 0.82 36.25 33.96
N GLU A 25 1.11 36.51 35.23
CA GLU A 25 1.98 35.74 36.12
C GLU A 25 1.53 34.28 36.25
N ASN A 26 0.24 34.00 36.03
CA ASN A 26 -0.32 32.65 36.04
C ASN A 26 -0.35 32.02 34.64
N LEU A 27 -0.58 32.82 33.59
CA LEU A 27 -0.67 32.35 32.21
C LEU A 27 0.70 32.06 31.59
N GLU A 28 1.69 32.88 31.89
CA GLU A 28 3.03 32.77 31.33
C GLU A 28 3.73 31.45 31.70
N PRO A 29 3.72 30.97 32.96
CA PRO A 29 4.31 29.68 33.30
C PRO A 29 3.66 28.51 32.54
N ILE A 30 2.33 28.52 32.39
CA ILE A 30 1.59 27.49 31.66
C ILE A 30 2.02 27.46 30.18
N LEU A 31 2.04 28.63 29.53
CA LEU A 31 2.48 28.73 28.14
C LEU A 31 3.93 28.26 27.96
N ARG A 32 4.82 28.61 28.89
CA ARG A 32 6.22 28.17 28.87
C ARG A 32 6.34 26.66 29.04
N GLU A 33 5.55 26.06 29.93
CA GLU A 33 5.50 24.61 30.12
C GLU A 33 5.03 23.89 28.85
N ASP A 34 3.98 24.41 28.20
CA ASP A 34 3.46 23.82 26.95
C ASP A 34 4.47 23.91 25.80
N ILE A 35 5.18 25.02 25.67
CA ILE A 35 6.27 25.16 24.68
C ILE A 35 7.39 24.16 24.98
N GLN A 36 7.73 23.95 26.26
CA GLN A 36 8.74 22.98 26.67
C GLN A 36 8.29 21.54 26.35
N LYS A 37 7.02 21.19 26.60
CA LYS A 37 6.45 19.89 26.21
C LYS A 37 6.54 19.66 24.70
N ILE A 38 6.23 20.68 23.89
CA ILE A 38 6.39 20.59 22.43
C ILE A 38 7.86 20.34 22.08
N TRP A 39 8.80 21.09 22.68
CA TRP A 39 10.23 20.90 22.44
C TRP A 39 10.72 19.49 22.79
N ASP A 40 10.20 18.92 23.87
CA ASP A 40 10.59 17.59 24.33
C ASP A 40 9.98 16.46 23.47
N GLY A 41 8.79 16.69 22.89
CA GLY A 41 8.13 15.74 21.98
C GLY A 41 8.67 15.72 20.54
N VAL A 42 9.41 16.75 20.11
CA VAL A 42 9.97 16.81 18.74
C VAL A 42 11.18 15.87 18.61
N PRO A 43 11.24 15.01 17.56
CA PRO A 43 12.41 14.20 17.27
C PRO A 43 13.66 15.06 17.03
N LYS A 44 14.68 14.89 17.88
CA LYS A 44 15.95 15.64 17.81
C LYS A 44 17.08 14.72 17.32
N PRO A 45 18.01 15.20 16.47
CA PRO A 45 19.23 14.47 16.13
C PRO A 45 20.03 14.12 17.38
N HIS A 46 20.81 13.03 17.34
CA HIS A 46 21.55 12.53 18.50
C HIS A 46 22.39 13.61 19.20
N ALA A 47 23.05 14.48 18.42
CA ALA A 47 23.87 15.58 18.94
C ALA A 47 23.10 16.64 19.76
N HIS A 48 21.77 16.72 19.61
CA HIS A 48 20.92 17.71 20.28
C HIS A 48 19.80 17.08 21.13
N LYS A 49 19.89 15.77 21.41
CA LYS A 49 18.84 15.03 22.10
C LYS A 49 18.44 15.68 23.44
N ASP A 50 19.44 16.11 24.20
CA ASP A 50 19.27 16.68 25.54
C ASP A 50 19.49 18.21 25.57
N THR A 51 19.54 18.86 24.40
CA THR A 51 19.72 20.32 24.36
C THR A 51 18.42 21.04 24.78
N PRO A 52 18.48 21.98 25.75
CA PRO A 52 17.29 22.70 26.20
C PRO A 52 16.81 23.70 25.15
N LEU A 53 15.51 24.02 25.17
CA LEU A 53 14.88 25.02 24.30
C LEU A 53 15.60 26.38 24.37
N SER A 54 16.03 26.76 25.57
CA SER A 54 16.68 28.05 25.86
C SER A 54 18.01 28.24 25.12
N GLU A 55 18.60 27.18 24.56
CA GLU A 55 19.80 27.28 23.73
C GLU A 55 19.51 27.83 22.33
N PHE A 56 18.29 27.63 21.82
CA PHE A 56 17.87 28.06 20.48
C PHE A 56 16.85 29.19 20.49
N PHE A 57 16.09 29.36 21.59
CA PHE A 57 15.00 30.32 21.64
C PHE A 57 14.99 31.15 22.92
N ASN A 58 14.71 32.44 22.76
CA ASN A 58 14.33 33.32 23.86
C ASN A 58 12.81 33.45 23.86
N VAL A 59 12.14 32.97 24.90
CA VAL A 59 10.67 33.06 24.99
C VAL A 59 10.27 34.31 25.76
N GLN A 60 9.49 35.18 25.12
CA GLN A 60 8.96 36.43 25.66
C GLN A 60 7.43 36.41 25.58
N VAL A 61 6.75 36.80 26.65
CA VAL A 61 5.27 36.83 26.71
C VAL A 61 4.81 38.25 27.03
N VAL A 62 3.81 38.73 26.28
CA VAL A 62 3.16 40.03 26.49
C VAL A 62 1.67 39.81 26.41
N ALA A 63 0.90 40.51 27.23
CA ALA A 63 -0.56 40.49 27.16
C ALA A 63 -1.11 41.88 26.84
N LEU A 64 -2.04 41.94 25.90
CA LEU A 64 -2.75 43.14 25.48
C LEU A 64 -4.23 43.01 25.87
N ASN A 65 -4.82 44.09 26.37
CA ASN A 65 -6.24 44.16 26.68
C ASN A 65 -7.11 44.05 25.41
N SER A 66 -8.43 43.85 25.59
CA SER A 66 -9.37 43.94 24.46
C SER A 66 -9.39 45.37 23.91
N TYR A 67 -9.24 45.49 22.58
CA TYR A 67 -9.36 46.77 21.89
C TYR A 67 -10.78 47.33 22.02
N GLU A 68 -11.80 46.46 21.88
CA GLU A 68 -13.21 46.86 21.93
C GLU A 68 -13.64 47.32 23.32
N GLU A 69 -13.17 46.66 24.38
CA GLU A 69 -13.59 46.98 25.75
C GLU A 69 -12.72 48.06 26.40
N LYS A 70 -11.43 48.12 26.05
CA LYS A 70 -10.41 48.94 26.75
C LYS A 70 -9.41 49.54 25.77
N GLU A 71 -9.93 50.30 24.81
CA GLU A 71 -9.17 50.87 23.70
C GLU A 71 -7.92 51.65 24.15
N GLU A 72 -8.06 52.59 25.09
CA GLU A 72 -6.94 53.43 25.56
C GLU A 72 -5.79 52.60 26.15
N LEU A 73 -6.13 51.65 27.02
CA LEU A 73 -5.15 50.74 27.63
C LEU A 73 -4.49 49.83 26.58
N PHE A 74 -5.24 49.38 25.58
CA PHE A 74 -4.66 48.61 24.47
C PHE A 74 -3.67 49.47 23.67
N ARG A 75 -4.03 50.70 23.31
CA ARG A 75 -3.16 51.62 22.56
C ARG A 75 -1.87 51.92 23.33
N GLU A 76 -1.97 52.16 24.63
CA GLU A 76 -0.82 52.34 25.52
C GLU A 76 0.09 51.10 25.51
N GLN A 77 -0.48 49.91 25.70
CA GLN A 77 0.27 48.65 25.73
C GLN A 77 0.94 48.33 24.38
N VAL A 78 0.28 48.63 23.27
CA VAL A 78 0.86 48.52 21.92
C VAL A 78 2.00 49.52 21.74
N SER A 79 1.86 50.75 22.23
CA SER A 79 2.94 51.74 22.19
C SER A 79 4.16 51.24 22.97
N ASN A 80 3.96 50.73 24.19
CA ASN A 80 5.03 50.16 25.00
C ASN A 80 5.72 48.98 24.29
N LEU A 81 4.94 48.13 23.60
CA LEU A 81 5.50 47.04 22.81
C LEU A 81 6.31 47.55 21.60
N ARG A 82 5.81 48.56 20.88
CA ARG A 82 6.51 49.19 19.76
C ARG A 82 7.85 49.76 20.20
N ASP A 83 7.91 50.41 21.36
CA ASP A 83 9.14 51.02 21.87
C ASP A 83 10.22 49.95 22.14
N ARG A 84 9.82 48.73 22.58
CA ARG A 84 10.72 47.57 22.69
C ARG A 84 11.30 47.10 21.36
N PHE A 85 10.57 47.26 20.24
CA PHE A 85 11.10 46.98 18.89
C PHE A 85 12.08 48.06 18.44
N GLN A 86 11.78 49.33 18.70
CA GLN A 86 12.68 50.43 18.36
C GLN A 86 14.00 50.32 19.13
N GLN A 87 13.94 49.90 20.39
CA GLN A 87 15.09 49.67 21.25
C GLN A 87 15.55 48.20 21.22
N SER A 88 15.28 47.47 20.13
CA SER A 88 15.44 46.01 20.06
C SER A 88 16.85 45.49 20.38
N ILE A 89 17.89 46.29 20.20
CA ILE A 89 19.29 45.93 20.41
C ILE A 89 19.83 46.34 21.79
N ALA A 90 19.07 47.09 22.56
CA ALA A 90 19.42 47.48 23.92
C ALA A 90 19.22 46.31 24.89
N PRO A 91 19.85 46.31 26.09
CA PRO A 91 19.55 45.34 27.14
C PRO A 91 18.04 45.30 27.43
N GLY A 92 17.42 44.12 27.32
CA GLY A 92 15.96 43.96 27.46
C GLY A 92 15.14 44.15 26.17
N GLY A 93 15.80 44.47 25.04
CA GLY A 93 15.20 44.54 23.71
C GLY A 93 14.81 43.18 23.14
N LEU A 94 14.08 43.18 22.04
CA LEU A 94 13.51 41.97 21.42
C LEU A 94 14.45 41.25 20.43
N ALA A 95 15.56 41.87 20.03
CA ALA A 95 16.48 41.26 19.09
C ALA A 95 17.11 40.00 19.71
N GLY A 96 17.00 38.89 18.99
CA GLY A 96 17.71 37.66 19.33
C GLY A 96 19.21 37.76 19.05
N ASP A 97 19.87 36.62 18.98
CA ASP A 97 21.27 36.52 18.61
C ASP A 97 21.49 37.06 17.19
N ARG A 98 22.45 37.98 17.05
CA ARG A 98 22.79 38.63 15.78
C ARG A 98 23.90 37.90 15.02
N ARG A 99 24.35 36.74 15.48
CA ARG A 99 25.30 35.90 14.75
C ARG A 99 24.70 35.49 13.40
N GLY A 100 25.38 35.89 12.33
CA GLY A 100 25.05 35.53 10.94
C GLY A 100 23.77 36.13 10.37
N VAL A 101 23.46 37.37 10.78
CA VAL A 101 22.50 38.25 10.10
C VAL A 101 22.85 38.34 8.61
N VAL A 102 21.84 38.17 7.76
CA VAL A 102 21.96 38.31 6.31
C VAL A 102 21.84 39.79 5.95
N PRO A 103 22.76 40.37 5.16
CA PRO A 103 22.61 41.73 4.65
C PRO A 103 21.30 41.88 3.88
N ALA A 104 20.65 43.05 3.93
CA ALA A 104 19.38 43.28 3.25
C ALA A 104 19.45 42.93 1.74
N SER A 105 20.58 43.19 1.09
CA SER A 105 20.83 42.83 -0.31
C SER A 105 20.79 41.31 -0.59
N GLY A 106 21.14 40.48 0.40
CA GLY A 106 21.14 39.02 0.30
C GLY A 106 19.83 38.36 0.76
N PHE A 107 18.86 39.14 1.28
CA PHE A 107 17.64 38.59 1.87
C PHE A 107 16.76 37.87 0.84
N SER A 108 16.52 38.48 -0.33
CA SER A 108 15.67 37.89 -1.37
C SER A 108 16.21 36.52 -1.82
N PHE A 109 17.51 36.45 -2.10
CA PHE A 109 18.15 35.20 -2.48
C PHE A 109 18.09 34.15 -1.37
N SER A 110 18.39 34.53 -0.13
CA SER A 110 18.36 33.62 1.03
C SER A 110 16.95 33.07 1.27
N SER A 111 15.93 33.92 1.18
CA SER A 111 14.52 33.54 1.35
C SER A 111 14.04 32.58 0.27
N GLN A 112 14.45 32.76 -0.99
CA GLN A 112 14.16 31.80 -2.06
C GLN A 112 14.78 30.42 -1.78
N GLN A 113 16.01 30.37 -1.26
CA GLN A 113 16.65 29.11 -0.90
C GLN A 113 15.96 28.43 0.29
N PHE A 114 15.59 29.19 1.33
CA PHE A 114 14.81 28.66 2.45
C PHE A 114 13.47 28.10 1.98
N TRP A 115 12.76 28.84 1.11
CA TRP A 115 11.48 28.40 0.57
C TRP A 115 11.59 27.13 -0.26
N LYS A 116 12.64 27.02 -1.09
CA LYS A 116 12.93 25.81 -1.85
C LYS A 116 13.09 24.60 -0.92
N VAL A 117 13.91 24.73 0.12
CA VAL A 117 14.15 23.64 1.10
C VAL A 117 12.86 23.26 1.82
N ILE A 118 12.03 24.24 2.23
CA ILE A 118 10.74 23.97 2.89
C ILE A 118 9.80 23.22 1.94
N LYS A 119 9.66 23.69 0.70
CA LYS A 119 8.76 23.10 -0.30
C LYS A 119 9.14 21.68 -0.69
N GLU A 120 10.43 21.37 -0.73
CA GLU A 120 10.94 20.05 -1.11
C GLU A 120 11.04 19.06 0.07
N ASN A 121 10.72 19.50 1.30
CA ASN A 121 10.84 18.66 2.48
C ASN A 121 9.65 17.69 2.64
N LYS A 122 9.91 16.41 2.40
CA LYS A 122 8.92 15.33 2.56
C LYS A 122 8.38 15.17 3.99
N ASP A 123 9.15 15.56 5.00
CA ASP A 123 8.68 15.48 6.40
C ASP A 123 7.57 16.51 6.68
N LEU A 124 7.46 17.55 5.84
CA LEU A 124 6.37 18.53 5.87
C LEU A 124 5.20 18.16 4.95
N ASP A 125 5.34 17.10 4.15
CA ASP A 125 4.27 16.50 3.36
C ASP A 125 3.39 15.63 4.28
N LEU A 126 2.82 16.27 5.30
CA LEU A 126 1.92 15.64 6.23
C LEU A 126 0.62 15.32 5.47
N PRO A 127 0.27 14.03 5.29
CA PRO A 127 -1.03 13.69 4.74
C PRO A 127 -2.08 14.40 5.58
N ALA A 128 -3.05 15.04 4.94
CA ALA A 128 -4.17 15.61 5.67
C ALA A 128 -4.71 14.52 6.62
N HIS A 129 -4.99 14.85 7.88
CA HIS A 129 -5.40 13.88 8.91
C HIS A 129 -6.48 12.90 8.41
N LYS A 130 -7.39 13.39 7.55
CA LYS A 130 -8.40 12.60 6.84
C LYS A 130 -7.82 11.46 5.98
N VAL A 131 -6.77 11.73 5.21
CA VAL A 131 -6.06 10.74 4.36
C VAL A 131 -5.32 9.72 5.22
N MET A 132 -4.69 10.17 6.31
CA MET A 132 -4.02 9.26 7.24
C MET A 132 -5.02 8.29 7.89
N VAL A 133 -6.12 8.80 8.42
CA VAL A 133 -7.19 7.97 9.01
C VAL A 133 -7.79 7.03 7.98
N ALA A 134 -8.08 7.53 6.77
CA ALA A 134 -8.56 6.69 5.66
C ALA A 134 -7.58 5.56 5.33
N THR A 135 -6.27 5.82 5.36
CA THR A 135 -5.24 4.82 5.03
C THR A 135 -5.27 3.67 6.00
N VAL A 136 -5.30 3.98 7.30
CA VAL A 136 -5.38 2.96 8.36
C VAL A 136 -6.69 2.18 8.27
N ARG A 137 -7.83 2.88 8.15
CA ARG A 137 -9.15 2.23 8.11
C ARG A 137 -9.37 1.36 6.89
N CYS A 138 -9.06 1.84 5.70
CA CYS A 138 -9.17 1.03 4.48
C CYS A 138 -8.24 -0.19 4.52
N GLU A 139 -7.09 -0.08 5.18
CA GLU A 139 -6.18 -1.22 5.37
C GLU A 139 -6.73 -2.26 6.35
N GLU A 140 -7.28 -1.83 7.49
CA GLU A 140 -7.96 -2.70 8.46
C GLU A 140 -9.13 -3.47 7.81
N ILE A 141 -10.00 -2.76 7.10
CA ILE A 141 -11.12 -3.37 6.36
C ILE A 141 -10.59 -4.42 5.37
N GLY A 142 -9.50 -4.09 4.65
CA GLY A 142 -8.85 -5.03 3.74
C GLY A 142 -8.39 -6.32 4.43
N TYR A 143 -7.73 -6.22 5.60
CA TYR A 143 -7.32 -7.38 6.37
C TYR A 143 -8.49 -8.21 6.87
N GLU A 144 -9.55 -7.56 7.34
CA GLU A 144 -10.78 -8.24 7.77
C GLU A 144 -11.45 -8.99 6.62
N LYS A 145 -11.53 -8.39 5.43
CA LYS A 145 -12.08 -9.07 4.24
C LYS A 145 -11.28 -10.30 3.83
N VAL A 146 -9.95 -10.23 3.91
CA VAL A 146 -9.10 -11.41 3.68
C VAL A 146 -9.37 -12.50 4.72
N ALA A 147 -9.44 -12.13 6.00
CA ALA A 147 -9.70 -13.09 7.07
C ALA A 147 -11.07 -13.78 6.90
N THR A 148 -12.10 -13.02 6.59
CA THR A 148 -13.45 -13.55 6.30
C THR A 148 -13.44 -14.45 5.07
N PHE A 149 -12.73 -14.07 4.00
CA PHE A 149 -12.59 -14.91 2.80
C PHE A 149 -11.91 -16.25 3.11
N THR A 150 -10.84 -16.26 3.90
CA THR A 150 -10.13 -17.51 4.26
C THR A 150 -10.93 -18.39 5.22
N ALA A 151 -11.79 -17.79 6.05
CA ALA A 151 -12.69 -18.51 6.94
C ALA A 151 -14.00 -18.96 6.25
N ASP A 152 -14.22 -18.58 5.00
CA ASP A 152 -15.44 -18.90 4.26
C ASP A 152 -15.53 -20.41 3.96
N GLU A 153 -16.65 -21.03 4.37
CA GLU A 153 -16.84 -22.48 4.23
C GLU A 153 -16.84 -22.93 2.76
N GLU A 154 -17.37 -22.10 1.84
CA GLU A 154 -17.35 -22.45 0.41
C GLU A 154 -15.92 -22.44 -0.11
N TRP A 155 -15.13 -21.41 0.22
CA TRP A 155 -13.71 -21.35 -0.15
C TRP A 155 -12.94 -22.57 0.37
N GLN A 156 -13.08 -22.91 1.67
CA GLN A 156 -12.36 -24.03 2.27
C GLN A 156 -12.72 -25.37 1.61
N GLN A 157 -14.00 -25.59 1.31
CA GLN A 157 -14.43 -26.78 0.59
C GLN A 157 -13.84 -26.85 -0.83
N PHE A 158 -13.74 -25.73 -1.54
CA PHE A 158 -13.07 -25.70 -2.86
C PHE A 158 -11.59 -25.98 -2.74
N GLU A 159 -10.92 -25.32 -1.80
CA GLU A 159 -9.49 -25.47 -1.58
C GLU A 159 -9.13 -26.94 -1.27
N GLU A 160 -9.92 -27.61 -0.43
CA GLU A 160 -9.75 -29.03 -0.11
C GLU A 160 -10.08 -29.95 -1.29
N ALA A 161 -11.22 -29.73 -1.97
CA ALA A 161 -11.65 -30.57 -3.09
C ALA A 161 -10.62 -30.55 -4.23
N VAL A 162 -10.01 -29.40 -4.48
CA VAL A 162 -8.99 -29.21 -5.52
C VAL A 162 -7.63 -29.83 -5.16
N GLN A 163 -7.41 -30.25 -3.90
CA GLN A 163 -6.24 -31.09 -3.56
C GLN A 163 -6.42 -32.53 -4.02
N SER A 164 -7.67 -32.99 -4.12
CA SER A 164 -7.97 -34.37 -4.47
C SER A 164 -8.18 -34.54 -5.98
N ASP A 165 -8.92 -33.62 -6.60
CA ASP A 165 -9.30 -33.80 -8.00
C ASP A 165 -9.74 -32.51 -8.73
N TYR A 166 -10.04 -32.61 -10.02
CA TYR A 166 -10.63 -31.50 -10.78
C TYR A 166 -12.07 -31.22 -10.34
N VAL A 167 -12.33 -29.94 -10.06
CA VAL A 167 -13.62 -29.43 -9.60
C VAL A 167 -14.30 -28.58 -10.69
N PRO A 168 -15.44 -29.03 -11.25
CA PRO A 168 -16.19 -28.26 -12.24
C PRO A 168 -16.79 -26.96 -11.69
N GLY A 169 -16.86 -25.93 -12.51
CA GLY A 169 -17.41 -24.62 -12.16
C GLY A 169 -16.51 -23.77 -11.27
N PHE A 170 -15.24 -24.15 -11.10
CA PHE A 170 -14.29 -23.47 -10.22
C PHE A 170 -14.19 -21.98 -10.54
N GLY A 171 -13.95 -21.62 -11.80
CA GLY A 171 -13.73 -20.24 -12.22
C GLY A 171 -14.92 -19.33 -11.88
N LYS A 172 -16.14 -19.77 -12.20
CA LYS A 172 -17.37 -19.03 -11.91
C LYS A 172 -17.59 -18.82 -10.41
N LYS A 173 -17.38 -19.86 -9.60
CA LYS A 173 -17.63 -19.81 -8.15
C LYS A 173 -16.59 -18.95 -7.42
N ILE A 174 -15.31 -19.11 -7.76
CA ILE A 174 -14.25 -18.25 -7.24
C ILE A 174 -14.48 -16.80 -7.65
N SER A 175 -14.90 -16.55 -8.90
CA SER A 175 -15.23 -15.18 -9.33
C SER A 175 -16.33 -14.57 -8.48
N SER A 176 -17.40 -15.32 -8.16
CA SER A 176 -18.46 -14.80 -7.29
C SER A 176 -18.01 -14.56 -5.84
N LEU A 177 -17.11 -15.38 -5.30
CA LEU A 177 -16.55 -15.17 -3.95
C LEU A 177 -15.66 -13.92 -3.90
N LEU A 178 -14.81 -13.73 -4.92
CA LEU A 178 -13.98 -12.54 -5.07
C LEU A 178 -14.83 -11.27 -5.23
N ASP A 179 -15.85 -11.30 -6.09
CA ASP A 179 -16.75 -10.17 -6.30
C ASP A 179 -17.51 -9.80 -5.03
N ARG A 180 -17.99 -10.79 -4.28
CA ARG A 180 -18.65 -10.54 -2.99
C ARG A 180 -17.70 -9.87 -2.01
N CYS A 181 -16.49 -10.40 -1.85
CA CYS A 181 -15.47 -9.85 -0.96
C CYS A 181 -15.10 -8.40 -1.32
N LEU A 182 -14.87 -8.13 -2.61
CA LEU A 182 -14.54 -6.78 -3.10
C LEU A 182 -15.71 -5.81 -2.97
N SER A 183 -16.94 -6.28 -3.20
CA SER A 183 -18.16 -5.46 -3.03
C SER A 183 -18.40 -5.10 -1.56
N GLU A 184 -18.17 -6.02 -0.63
CA GLU A 184 -18.24 -5.77 0.80
C GLU A 184 -17.20 -4.74 1.24
N TYR A 185 -15.97 -4.81 0.71
CA TYR A 185 -14.95 -3.79 0.92
C TYR A 185 -15.41 -2.42 0.38
N ASP A 186 -15.95 -2.38 -0.85
CA ASP A 186 -16.37 -1.13 -1.50
C ASP A 186 -17.50 -0.44 -0.72
N MET A 187 -18.43 -1.20 -0.14
CA MET A 187 -19.49 -0.67 0.72
C MET A 187 -18.95 -0.09 2.03
N GLU A 188 -18.02 -0.78 2.68
CA GLU A 188 -17.49 -0.36 3.97
C GLU A 188 -16.50 0.82 3.84
N ALA A 189 -15.76 0.87 2.73
CA ALA A 189 -14.79 1.91 2.46
C ALA A 189 -15.38 3.17 1.78
N ILE A 190 -16.70 3.22 1.55
CA ILE A 190 -17.35 4.25 0.71
C ILE A 190 -17.13 5.69 1.19
N TYR A 191 -16.98 5.90 2.49
CA TYR A 191 -16.87 7.23 3.10
C TYR A 191 -15.44 7.77 3.19
N PHE A 192 -14.44 6.96 2.83
CA PHE A 192 -13.03 7.35 2.90
C PHE A 192 -12.57 8.04 1.62
N ASP A 193 -11.36 8.60 1.70
CA ASP A 193 -10.71 9.24 0.56
C ASP A 193 -10.66 8.30 -0.65
N GLU A 194 -11.04 8.82 -1.83
CA GLU A 194 -11.19 8.03 -3.05
C GLU A 194 -9.86 7.42 -3.51
N GLY A 195 -8.77 8.19 -3.44
CA GLY A 195 -7.44 7.72 -3.82
C GLY A 195 -6.96 6.60 -2.89
N VAL A 196 -7.17 6.78 -1.59
CA VAL A 196 -6.83 5.77 -0.58
C VAL A 196 -7.64 4.49 -0.76
N ARG A 197 -8.98 4.57 -0.80
CA ARG A 197 -9.82 3.37 -0.88
C ARG A 197 -9.57 2.58 -2.15
N THR A 198 -9.32 3.26 -3.27
CA THR A 198 -9.01 2.62 -4.56
C THR A 198 -7.66 1.92 -4.54
N SER A 199 -6.63 2.59 -3.99
CA SER A 199 -5.30 1.98 -3.82
C SER A 199 -5.36 0.74 -2.93
N LYS A 200 -6.06 0.82 -1.80
CA LYS A 200 -6.22 -0.29 -0.86
C LYS A 200 -7.12 -1.41 -1.41
N ARG A 201 -8.12 -1.09 -2.23
CA ARG A 201 -8.94 -2.07 -2.97
C ARG A 201 -8.08 -2.94 -3.89
N HIS A 202 -7.19 -2.33 -4.67
CA HIS A 202 -6.27 -3.08 -5.54
C HIS A 202 -5.27 -3.94 -4.75
N GLN A 203 -4.82 -3.47 -3.59
CA GLN A 203 -3.98 -4.28 -2.70
C GLN A 203 -4.74 -5.51 -2.18
N LEU A 204 -6.00 -5.34 -1.77
CA LEU A 204 -6.89 -6.43 -1.38
C LEU A 204 -7.09 -7.43 -2.52
N GLU A 205 -7.47 -6.95 -3.71
CA GLU A 205 -7.67 -7.78 -4.90
C GLU A 205 -6.40 -8.61 -5.23
N SER A 206 -5.23 -7.97 -5.24
CA SER A 206 -3.97 -8.68 -5.46
C SER A 206 -3.69 -9.73 -4.38
N LYS A 207 -4.06 -9.48 -3.12
CA LYS A 207 -3.86 -10.42 -2.02
C LYS A 207 -4.78 -11.64 -2.14
N LEU A 208 -6.04 -11.42 -2.49
CA LEU A 208 -7.01 -12.50 -2.74
C LEU A 208 -6.58 -13.37 -3.92
N LEU A 209 -6.13 -12.76 -5.02
CA LEU A 209 -5.62 -13.50 -6.17
C LEU A 209 -4.38 -14.34 -5.82
N GLN A 210 -3.49 -13.86 -4.95
CA GLN A 210 -2.36 -14.64 -4.44
C GLN A 210 -2.81 -15.86 -3.62
N LEU A 211 -3.88 -15.73 -2.83
CA LEU A 211 -4.46 -16.83 -2.05
C LEU A 211 -5.11 -17.89 -2.93
N VAL A 212 -5.78 -17.47 -4.01
CA VAL A 212 -6.50 -18.37 -4.92
C VAL A 212 -5.57 -19.12 -5.90
N ASN A 213 -4.44 -18.52 -6.26
CA ASN A 213 -3.55 -19.04 -7.30
C ASN A 213 -3.09 -20.50 -7.07
N PRO A 214 -2.65 -20.93 -5.87
CA PRO A 214 -2.26 -22.33 -5.63
C PRO A 214 -3.37 -23.34 -5.99
N ALA A 215 -4.62 -23.05 -5.61
CA ALA A 215 -5.76 -23.89 -5.96
C ALA A 215 -5.98 -23.93 -7.48
N TYR A 216 -5.94 -22.78 -8.16
CA TYR A 216 -6.04 -22.73 -9.62
C TYR A 216 -4.95 -23.56 -10.32
N GLN A 217 -3.69 -23.49 -9.87
CA GLN A 217 -2.61 -24.30 -10.44
C GLN A 217 -2.83 -25.80 -10.21
N SER A 218 -3.31 -26.18 -9.03
CA SER A 218 -3.65 -27.57 -8.72
C SER A 218 -4.78 -28.09 -9.62
N LEU A 219 -5.85 -27.30 -9.78
CA LEU A 219 -6.97 -27.62 -10.66
C LEU A 219 -6.52 -27.89 -12.11
N LEU A 220 -5.68 -27.01 -12.68
CA LEU A 220 -5.12 -27.21 -14.01
C LEU A 220 -4.20 -28.44 -14.08
N GLY A 221 -3.49 -28.73 -13.00
CA GLY A 221 -2.71 -29.96 -12.83
C GLY A 221 -3.58 -31.21 -12.95
N HIS A 222 -4.70 -31.26 -12.22
CA HIS A 222 -5.66 -32.36 -12.29
C HIS A 222 -6.32 -32.47 -13.67
N LEU A 223 -6.69 -31.35 -14.28
CA LEU A 223 -7.24 -31.33 -15.65
C LEU A 223 -6.27 -31.97 -16.65
N ARG A 224 -4.98 -31.59 -16.59
CA ARG A 224 -3.93 -32.18 -17.43
C ARG A 224 -3.82 -33.69 -17.19
N THR A 225 -3.75 -34.14 -15.95
CA THR A 225 -3.61 -35.56 -15.62
C THR A 225 -4.79 -36.38 -16.14
N ARG A 226 -6.03 -35.95 -15.83
CA ARG A 226 -7.26 -36.59 -16.33
C ARG A 226 -7.32 -36.64 -17.85
N THR A 227 -6.94 -35.55 -18.52
CA THR A 227 -6.97 -35.48 -19.98
C THR A 227 -5.93 -36.41 -20.60
N LEU A 228 -4.74 -36.51 -20.00
CA LEU A 228 -3.70 -37.42 -20.45
C LEU A 228 -4.10 -38.90 -20.26
N GLU A 229 -4.67 -39.25 -19.11
CA GLU A 229 -5.13 -40.63 -18.84
C GLU A 229 -6.23 -41.04 -19.83
N ALA A 230 -7.24 -40.20 -20.02
CA ALA A 230 -8.29 -40.45 -20.99
C ALA A 230 -7.76 -40.50 -22.44
N PHE A 231 -6.71 -39.73 -22.76
CA PHE A 231 -6.01 -39.83 -24.04
C PHE A 231 -5.38 -41.21 -24.22
N LYS A 232 -4.61 -41.70 -23.24
CA LYS A 232 -3.93 -43.01 -23.33
C LYS A 232 -4.94 -44.13 -23.60
N GLU A 233 -6.01 -44.20 -22.81
CA GLU A 233 -7.05 -45.23 -22.97
C GLU A 233 -7.77 -45.15 -24.33
N SER A 234 -8.01 -43.95 -24.84
CA SER A 234 -8.67 -43.74 -26.13
C SER A 234 -7.73 -44.05 -27.29
N PHE A 235 -6.46 -43.67 -27.17
CA PHE A 235 -5.44 -43.85 -28.21
C PHE A 235 -5.11 -45.33 -28.40
N ASP A 236 -4.92 -46.08 -27.31
CA ASP A 236 -4.64 -47.52 -27.37
C ASP A 236 -5.75 -48.28 -28.14
N LYS A 237 -7.02 -47.91 -27.91
CA LYS A 237 -8.18 -48.47 -28.63
C LYS A 237 -8.25 -48.02 -30.09
N ALA A 238 -7.86 -46.78 -30.39
CA ALA A 238 -7.90 -46.23 -31.74
C ALA A 238 -6.83 -46.86 -32.63
N VAL A 239 -5.62 -47.12 -32.10
CA VAL A 239 -4.51 -47.76 -32.84
C VAL A 239 -4.85 -49.17 -33.32
N GLU A 240 -5.74 -49.89 -32.64
CA GLU A 240 -6.20 -51.22 -33.07
C GLU A 240 -7.20 -51.17 -34.23
N LYS A 241 -7.92 -50.05 -34.39
CA LYS A 241 -9.01 -49.90 -35.37
C LYS A 241 -8.63 -49.04 -36.57
N GLU A 242 -7.77 -48.07 -36.34
CA GLU A 242 -7.35 -47.05 -37.27
C GLU A 242 -5.84 -47.13 -37.46
N GLY A 243 -5.32 -46.74 -38.63
CA GLY A 243 -3.88 -46.69 -38.85
C GLY A 243 -3.20 -45.75 -37.86
N PHE A 244 -2.05 -46.17 -37.29
CA PHE A 244 -1.34 -45.49 -36.20
C PHE A 244 -1.22 -43.96 -36.39
N ALA A 245 -0.85 -43.51 -37.58
CA ALA A 245 -0.65 -42.08 -37.88
C ALA A 245 -1.97 -41.27 -37.79
N VAL A 246 -3.09 -41.86 -38.22
CA VAL A 246 -4.42 -41.24 -38.16
C VAL A 246 -4.88 -41.19 -36.71
N ALA A 247 -4.82 -42.32 -36.02
CA ALA A 247 -5.19 -42.42 -34.60
C ALA A 247 -4.43 -41.41 -33.73
N ALA A 248 -3.12 -41.25 -33.98
CA ALA A 248 -2.27 -40.34 -33.22
C ALA A 248 -2.63 -38.87 -33.46
N ARG A 249 -2.82 -38.48 -34.72
CA ARG A 249 -3.17 -37.11 -35.09
C ARG A 249 -4.54 -36.72 -34.52
N ASP A 250 -5.55 -37.55 -34.77
CA ASP A 250 -6.94 -37.23 -34.46
C ASP A 250 -7.18 -37.27 -32.94
N SER A 251 -6.64 -38.28 -32.24
CA SER A 251 -6.71 -38.33 -30.77
C SER A 251 -5.99 -37.15 -30.13
N THR A 252 -4.80 -36.76 -30.61
CA THR A 252 -4.07 -35.60 -30.07
C THR A 252 -4.91 -34.32 -30.19
N GLN A 253 -5.49 -34.07 -31.37
CA GLN A 253 -6.33 -32.90 -31.58
C GLN A 253 -7.55 -32.90 -30.64
N ILE A 254 -8.29 -34.01 -30.56
CA ILE A 254 -9.50 -34.12 -29.73
C ILE A 254 -9.18 -33.83 -28.26
N PHE A 255 -8.08 -34.36 -27.72
CA PHE A 255 -7.77 -34.20 -26.30
C PHE A 255 -7.16 -32.83 -25.97
N LEU A 256 -6.47 -32.18 -26.92
CA LEU A 256 -6.08 -30.78 -26.75
C LEU A 256 -7.31 -29.86 -26.74
N GLU A 257 -8.30 -30.10 -27.61
CA GLU A 257 -9.56 -29.35 -27.60
C GLU A 257 -10.38 -29.60 -26.33
N LYS A 258 -10.34 -30.83 -25.77
CA LYS A 258 -10.96 -31.13 -24.46
C LYS A 258 -10.28 -30.37 -23.32
N PHE A 259 -8.95 -30.27 -23.34
CA PHE A 259 -8.22 -29.47 -22.35
C PHE A 259 -8.61 -28.00 -22.45
N ASP A 260 -8.68 -27.44 -23.66
CA ASP A 260 -9.08 -26.04 -23.86
C ASP A 260 -10.46 -25.76 -23.24
N LYS A 261 -11.46 -26.59 -23.57
CA LYS A 261 -12.80 -26.49 -22.98
C LYS A 261 -12.82 -26.64 -21.46
N GLY A 262 -12.02 -27.55 -20.91
CA GLY A 262 -11.88 -27.69 -19.45
C GLY A 262 -11.19 -26.49 -18.80
N SER A 263 -10.26 -25.85 -19.50
CA SER A 263 -9.55 -24.68 -18.99
C SER A 263 -10.44 -23.42 -18.99
N GLU A 264 -11.40 -23.32 -19.91
CA GLU A 264 -12.38 -22.23 -19.93
C GLU A 264 -13.20 -22.19 -18.63
N ASP A 265 -13.59 -23.34 -18.09
CA ASP A 265 -14.33 -23.49 -16.83
C ASP A 265 -13.53 -23.04 -15.59
N ALA A 266 -12.20 -23.00 -15.70
CA ALA A 266 -11.28 -22.51 -14.67
C ALA A 266 -11.05 -20.99 -14.72
N THR A 267 -11.62 -20.28 -15.71
CA THR A 267 -11.39 -18.84 -15.90
C THR A 267 -12.00 -18.01 -14.76
N ILE A 268 -11.19 -17.15 -14.15
CA ILE A 268 -11.60 -16.24 -13.07
C ILE A 268 -11.75 -14.83 -13.66
N GLN A 269 -12.87 -14.16 -13.40
CA GLN A 269 -13.17 -12.87 -14.04
C GLN A 269 -12.20 -11.75 -13.67
N GLN A 270 -11.69 -11.76 -12.43
CA GLN A 270 -10.81 -10.74 -11.88
C GLN A 270 -9.35 -10.89 -12.37
N VAL A 271 -9.00 -11.99 -13.06
CA VAL A 271 -7.63 -12.22 -13.49
C VAL A 271 -7.53 -13.03 -14.78
N ASN A 272 -6.67 -12.58 -15.71
CA ASN A 272 -6.40 -13.30 -16.94
C ASN A 272 -5.17 -14.23 -16.78
N TRP A 273 -5.32 -15.32 -16.02
CA TRP A 273 -4.27 -16.33 -15.90
C TRP A 273 -4.19 -17.21 -17.14
N ASP A 274 -2.97 -17.40 -17.64
CA ASP A 274 -2.71 -18.12 -18.89
C ASP A 274 -2.48 -19.63 -18.67
N PRO A 275 -3.37 -20.52 -19.16
CA PRO A 275 -3.21 -21.97 -19.04
C PRO A 275 -2.23 -22.56 -20.08
N SER A 276 -1.67 -21.75 -21.00
CA SER A 276 -0.81 -22.21 -22.11
C SER A 276 0.34 -23.10 -21.66
N LYS A 277 1.02 -22.74 -20.56
CA LYS A 277 2.14 -23.52 -20.02
C LYS A 277 1.74 -24.94 -19.62
N VAL A 278 0.53 -25.11 -19.08
CA VAL A 278 0.00 -26.42 -18.69
C VAL A 278 -0.39 -27.21 -19.95
N LYS A 279 -0.98 -26.52 -20.95
CA LYS A 279 -1.30 -27.11 -22.25
C LYS A 279 -0.06 -27.59 -22.99
N ASP A 280 1.02 -26.80 -23.03
CA ASP A 280 2.30 -27.17 -23.65
C ASP A 280 2.94 -28.37 -22.95
N LYS A 281 2.74 -28.49 -21.63
CA LYS A 281 3.16 -29.67 -20.88
C LYS A 281 2.33 -30.90 -21.27
N LEU A 282 1.01 -30.78 -21.33
CA LEU A 282 0.12 -31.85 -21.79
C LEU A 282 0.50 -32.32 -23.20
N LYS A 283 0.74 -31.39 -24.13
CA LYS A 283 1.14 -31.71 -25.51
C LYS A 283 2.42 -32.56 -25.54
N ARG A 284 3.45 -32.17 -24.77
CA ARG A 284 4.70 -32.94 -24.67
C ARG A 284 4.49 -34.33 -24.07
N ASP A 285 3.62 -34.46 -23.07
CA ASP A 285 3.32 -35.76 -22.47
C ASP A 285 2.57 -36.69 -23.44
N ILE A 286 1.65 -36.13 -24.22
CA ILE A 286 0.94 -36.84 -25.30
C ILE A 286 1.94 -37.32 -26.34
N GLU A 287 2.80 -36.43 -26.85
CA GLU A 287 3.83 -36.76 -27.84
C GLU A 287 4.78 -37.86 -27.34
N ALA A 288 5.23 -37.77 -26.09
CA ALA A 288 6.08 -38.79 -25.47
C ALA A 288 5.37 -40.16 -25.39
N HIS A 289 4.07 -40.18 -25.04
CA HIS A 289 3.31 -41.43 -25.01
C HIS A 289 3.12 -42.02 -26.41
N VAL A 290 2.80 -41.21 -27.42
CA VAL A 290 2.70 -41.65 -28.82
C VAL A 290 4.01 -42.27 -29.30
N VAL A 291 5.15 -41.65 -29.00
CA VAL A 291 6.48 -42.20 -29.33
C VAL A 291 6.71 -43.54 -28.64
N SER A 292 6.34 -43.67 -27.36
CA SER A 292 6.44 -44.93 -26.62
C SER A 292 5.62 -46.04 -27.26
N VAL A 293 4.34 -45.78 -27.58
CA VAL A 293 3.46 -46.78 -28.21
C VAL A 293 3.98 -47.17 -29.59
N ARG A 294 4.50 -46.21 -30.37
CA ARG A 294 5.13 -46.49 -31.67
C ARG A 294 6.30 -47.46 -31.53
N ALA A 295 7.18 -47.25 -30.56
CA ALA A 295 8.33 -48.11 -30.32
C ALA A 295 7.91 -49.54 -29.95
N THR A 296 6.88 -49.68 -29.10
CA THR A 296 6.29 -50.98 -28.75
C THR A 296 5.71 -51.68 -29.99
N LYS A 297 4.89 -50.99 -30.79
CA LYS A 297 4.28 -51.57 -32.00
C LYS A 297 5.30 -51.97 -33.05
N LEU A 298 6.36 -51.18 -33.24
CA LEU A 298 7.46 -51.53 -34.14
C LEU A 298 8.19 -52.78 -33.65
N SER A 299 8.42 -52.91 -32.34
CA SER A 299 9.06 -54.09 -31.75
C SER A 299 8.19 -55.35 -31.91
N GLU A 300 6.88 -55.24 -31.72
CA GLU A 300 5.90 -56.32 -31.95
C GLU A 300 5.90 -56.78 -33.42
N LEU A 301 6.00 -55.84 -34.37
CA LEU A 301 6.10 -56.13 -35.81
C LEU A 301 7.43 -56.81 -36.15
N CYS A 302 8.57 -56.30 -35.66
CA CYS A 302 9.86 -56.95 -35.89
C CYS A 302 9.86 -58.41 -35.39
N ALA A 303 9.33 -58.66 -34.19
CA ALA A 303 9.24 -60.01 -33.63
C ALA A 303 8.33 -60.97 -34.43
N THR A 304 7.35 -60.45 -35.18
CA THR A 304 6.47 -61.26 -36.03
C THR A 304 7.07 -61.59 -37.40
N TYR A 305 8.03 -60.79 -37.88
CA TYR A 305 8.65 -60.97 -39.20
C TYR A 305 10.10 -61.50 -39.16
N GLU A 306 10.71 -61.68 -37.98
CA GLU A 306 12.04 -62.29 -37.80
C GLU A 306 12.02 -63.83 -37.63
N VAL A 307 10.99 -64.52 -38.12
CA VAL A 307 10.92 -66.01 -38.17
C VAL A 307 11.52 -66.57 -39.45
#